data_AF-A0A2V7F175-F1
#
_entry.id   AF-A0A2V7F175-F1
#
_cell.length_a   1.000
_cell.length_b   1.000
_cell.length_c   1.000
_cell.angle_alpha   90.00
_cell.angle_beta   90.00
_cell.angle_gamma   90.00
#
_symmetry.space_group_name_H-M   'P 1'
#
loop_
_entity.id
_entity.type
_entity.pdbx_description
1 polymer ?
#
loop_
_entity_poly.entity_id
_entity_poly.type
_entity_poly.pdbx_seq_one_letter_code
_entity_poly.pdbx_strand_id
1 'polypeptide(L)'
;MVDEQLARRGITDARVLEAMRRIPRHRFVEEGLAHGAYEDHPLPIGEGQTISQPYIVALMTSLLELTGQEKVLEVGTGSGYQTAVLGALARRVCSIERLPRLAERARATLESLGVGNVWIRVGNGALGWPDEA
;
A
#
# COMPACT_ATOMS: atom_id res chain seq x y z
N MET A 1 13.00 -10.79 0.96
CA MET A 1 11.85 -10.14 1.63
C MET A 1 10.81 -11.15 2.12
N VAL A 2 9.98 -11.76 1.26
CA VAL A 2 8.78 -12.50 1.71
C VAL A 2 9.08 -13.72 2.60
N ASP A 3 9.84 -14.70 2.12
CA ASP A 3 10.05 -15.94 2.87
C ASP A 3 10.95 -15.73 4.10
N GLU A 4 11.94 -14.84 3.99
CA GLU A 4 12.95 -14.63 5.03
C GLU A 4 12.53 -13.62 6.11
N GLN A 5 11.80 -12.56 5.75
CA GLN A 5 11.51 -11.44 6.64
C GLN A 5 10.03 -11.36 7.05
N LEU A 6 9.11 -11.93 6.25
CA LEU A 6 7.67 -11.91 6.57
C LEU A 6 7.21 -13.25 7.14
N ALA A 7 7.37 -14.34 6.37
CA ALA A 7 6.85 -15.66 6.75
C ALA A 7 7.51 -16.19 8.04
N ARG A 8 8.84 -16.06 8.16
CA ARG A 8 9.57 -16.43 9.39
C ARG A 8 9.17 -15.64 10.63
N ARG A 9 8.48 -14.51 10.46
CA ARG A 9 8.03 -13.62 11.55
C ARG A 9 6.52 -13.69 11.78
N GLY A 10 5.87 -14.76 11.33
CA GLY A 10 4.49 -15.06 11.69
C GLY A 10 3.42 -14.55 10.72
N ILE A 11 3.80 -13.99 9.57
CA ILE A 11 2.84 -13.72 8.50
C ILE A 11 2.52 -15.05 7.79
N THR A 12 1.33 -15.59 8.05
CA THR A 12 0.92 -16.93 7.57
C THR A 12 -0.14 -16.88 6.48
N ASP A 13 -0.80 -15.75 6.27
CA ASP A 13 -1.80 -15.59 5.21
C ASP A 13 -1.13 -15.67 3.82
N ALA A 14 -1.40 -16.77 3.11
CA ALA A 14 -0.85 -17.04 1.79
C ALA A 14 -1.23 -15.98 0.76
N ARG A 15 -2.42 -15.38 0.85
CA ARG A 15 -2.87 -14.33 -0.07
C ARG A 15 -2.09 -13.04 0.17
N VAL A 16 -1.83 -12.69 1.44
CA VAL A 16 -1.00 -11.53 1.80
C VAL A 16 0.43 -11.74 1.33
N LEU A 17 1.03 -12.90 1.60
CA LEU A 17 2.38 -13.20 1.14
C LEU A 17 2.48 -13.12 -0.39
N GLU A 18 1.47 -13.61 -1.11
CA GLU A 18 1.44 -13.53 -2.57
C GLU A 18 1.29 -12.10 -3.10
N ALA A 19 0.44 -11.28 -2.49
CA ALA A 19 0.35 -9.86 -2.82
C ALA A 19 1.70 -9.15 -2.63
N MET A 20 2.39 -9.46 -1.52
CA MET A 20 3.72 -8.91 -1.21
C MET A 20 4.82 -9.39 -2.18
N ARG A 21 4.67 -10.57 -2.81
CA ARG A 21 5.59 -11.04 -3.87
C ARG A 21 5.33 -10.34 -5.19
N ARG A 22 4.05 -10.21 -5.57
CA ARG A 22 3.65 -9.72 -6.89
C ARG A 22 3.79 -8.22 -7.06
N ILE A 23 3.56 -7.45 -6.00
CA ILE A 23 3.56 -5.99 -6.09
C ILE A 23 5.00 -5.48 -6.02
N PRO A 24 5.49 -4.78 -7.07
CA PRO A 24 6.89 -4.38 -7.17
C PRO A 24 7.16 -3.16 -6.28
N ARG A 25 7.48 -3.38 -5.00
CA ARG A 25 7.72 -2.32 -4.00
C ARG A 25 8.68 -1.22 -4.45
N HIS A 26 9.71 -1.54 -5.23
CA HIS A 26 10.66 -0.57 -5.79
C HIS A 26 10.02 0.48 -6.72
N ARG A 27 8.84 0.22 -7.29
CA ARG A 27 8.09 1.21 -8.10
C ARG A 27 7.45 2.32 -7.27
N PHE A 28 7.42 2.16 -5.95
CA PHE A 28 6.78 3.08 -5.00
C PHE A 28 7.79 3.91 -4.20
N VAL A 29 9.06 3.90 -4.61
CA VAL A 29 10.14 4.72 -4.05
C VAL A 29 10.87 5.46 -5.16
N GLU A 30 11.72 6.42 -4.80
CA GLU A 30 12.61 7.07 -5.75
C GLU A 30 13.65 6.09 -6.31
N GLU A 31 14.09 6.29 -7.55
CA GLU A 31 14.97 5.36 -8.27
C GLU A 31 16.27 5.06 -7.51
N GLY A 32 16.87 6.07 -6.86
CA GLY A 32 18.07 5.91 -6.04
C GLY A 32 17.89 4.99 -4.82
N LEU A 33 16.66 4.78 -4.37
CA LEU A 33 16.32 3.95 -3.20
C LEU A 33 15.82 2.55 -3.58
N ALA A 34 15.73 2.23 -4.87
CA ALA A 34 15.21 0.95 -5.35
C ALA A 34 15.98 -0.27 -4.81
N HIS A 35 17.29 -0.13 -4.57
CA HIS A 35 18.13 -1.19 -4.02
C HIS A 35 17.71 -1.60 -2.59
N GLY A 36 17.32 -0.62 -1.76
CA GLY A 36 16.86 -0.85 -0.38
C GLY A 36 15.36 -1.16 -0.29
N ALA A 37 14.61 -1.12 -1.40
CA ALA A 37 13.15 -1.20 -1.39
C ALA A 37 12.61 -2.48 -0.74
N TYR A 38 13.39 -3.55 -0.72
CA TYR A 38 13.00 -4.87 -0.20
C TYR A 38 13.62 -5.23 1.16
N GLU A 39 14.32 -4.28 1.78
CA GLU A 39 14.78 -4.39 3.17
C GLU A 39 13.63 -4.05 4.13
N ASP A 40 13.64 -4.66 5.33
CA ASP A 40 12.56 -4.45 6.32
C ASP A 40 12.73 -3.15 7.13
N HIS A 41 12.77 -2.01 6.44
CA HIS A 41 12.80 -0.69 7.06
C HIS A 41 12.02 0.34 6.22
N PRO A 42 11.58 1.46 6.80
CA PRO A 42 10.88 2.50 6.04
C PRO A 42 11.84 3.31 5.17
N LEU A 43 11.40 3.70 3.98
CA LEU A 43 12.18 4.55 3.06
C LEU A 43 11.50 5.91 2.87
N PRO A 44 12.24 7.01 2.68
CA PRO A 44 11.65 8.31 2.38
C PRO A 44 10.97 8.29 1.01
N ILE A 45 9.84 8.99 0.91
CA ILE A 45 9.07 9.14 -0.32
C ILE A 45 8.84 10.62 -0.67
N GLY A 46 9.60 11.54 -0.06
CA GLY A 46 9.41 12.98 -0.20
C GLY A 46 8.28 13.52 0.69
N GLU A 47 8.15 14.86 0.71
CA GLU A 47 7.17 15.60 1.51
C GLU A 47 7.19 15.23 3.02
N GLY A 48 8.37 14.83 3.53
CA GLY A 48 8.56 14.39 4.92
C GLY A 48 7.85 13.08 5.27
N GLN A 49 7.41 12.29 4.30
CA GLN A 49 6.72 11.01 4.50
C GLN A 49 7.63 9.82 4.19
N THR A 50 7.22 8.64 4.65
CA THR A 50 7.90 7.37 4.38
C THR A 50 6.94 6.32 3.81
N ILE A 51 7.47 5.39 3.03
CA ILE A 51 6.80 4.10 2.77
C ILE A 51 7.07 3.18 3.97
N SER A 52 6.02 2.64 4.58
CA SER A 52 6.12 1.74 5.74
C SER A 52 6.96 0.50 5.43
N GLN A 53 7.71 -0.01 6.41
CA GLN A 53 8.48 -1.25 6.24
C GLN A 53 7.59 -2.44 5.78
N PRO A 54 8.12 -3.34 4.93
CA PRO A 54 7.41 -4.53 4.44
C PRO A 54 6.66 -5.33 5.50
N TYR A 55 7.27 -5.57 6.67
CA TYR A 55 6.64 -6.35 7.73
C TYR A 55 5.37 -5.69 8.28
N ILE A 56 5.39 -4.38 8.48
CA ILE A 56 4.22 -3.64 8.99
C ILE A 56 3.09 -3.64 7.97
N VAL A 57 3.41 -3.47 6.68
CA VAL A 57 2.41 -3.60 5.60
C VAL A 57 1.76 -4.98 5.61
N ALA A 58 2.56 -6.05 5.68
CA ALA A 58 2.06 -7.41 5.71
C ALA A 58 1.21 -7.69 6.96
N LEU A 59 1.70 -7.28 8.14
CA LEU A 59 1.01 -7.48 9.41
C LEU A 59 -0.35 -6.76 9.45
N MET A 60 -0.36 -5.46 9.12
CA MET A 60 -1.60 -4.68 9.07
C MET A 60 -2.60 -5.28 8.09
N THR A 61 -2.14 -5.73 6.94
CA THR A 61 -3.00 -6.34 5.92
C THR A 61 -3.57 -7.68 6.39
N SER A 62 -2.76 -8.54 7.02
CA SER A 62 -3.23 -9.82 7.57
C SER A 62 -4.30 -9.63 8.64
N LEU A 63 -4.17 -8.61 9.48
CA LEU A 63 -5.14 -8.30 10.55
C LEU A 63 -6.50 -7.81 10.04
N LEU A 64 -6.60 -7.39 8.78
CA LEU A 64 -7.88 -7.00 8.17
C LEU A 64 -8.72 -8.20 7.75
N GLU A 65 -8.14 -9.41 7.69
CA GLU A 65 -8.83 -10.66 7.34
C GLU A 65 -9.65 -10.57 6.03
N LEU A 66 -9.11 -9.85 5.04
CA LEU A 66 -9.83 -9.56 3.78
C LEU A 66 -10.18 -10.83 3.01
N THR A 67 -11.46 -10.98 2.68
CA THR A 67 -11.97 -12.12 1.90
C THR A 67 -11.99 -11.84 0.41
N GLY A 68 -11.89 -10.58 -0.03
CA GLY A 68 -11.97 -10.18 -1.44
C GLY A 68 -13.28 -9.51 -1.84
N GLN A 69 -14.23 -9.37 -0.91
CA GLN A 69 -15.54 -8.74 -1.16
C GLN A 69 -15.63 -7.33 -0.54
N GLU A 70 -14.66 -6.99 0.31
CA GLU A 70 -14.69 -5.78 1.12
C GLU A 70 -14.50 -4.52 0.28
N LYS A 71 -15.13 -3.45 0.75
CA LYS A 71 -14.80 -2.08 0.39
C LYS A 71 -13.91 -1.53 1.51
N VAL A 72 -12.67 -1.21 1.20
CA VAL A 72 -11.68 -0.77 2.19
C VAL A 72 -11.48 0.74 2.10
N LEU A 73 -11.46 1.41 3.25
CA LEU A 73 -10.98 2.78 3.38
C LEU A 73 -9.55 2.75 3.91
N GLU A 74 -8.62 3.32 3.15
CA GLU A 74 -7.25 3.58 3.57
C GLU A 74 -7.07 5.08 3.85
N VAL A 75 -6.44 5.41 4.98
CA VAL A 75 -6.09 6.78 5.34
C VAL A 75 -4.57 6.93 5.30
N GLY A 76 -4.10 7.81 4.40
CA GLY A 76 -2.69 8.02 4.10
C GLY A 76 -2.23 7.16 2.91
N THR A 77 -2.58 7.56 1.69
CA THR A 77 -2.11 6.87 0.46
C THR A 77 -0.59 6.83 0.38
N GLY A 78 0.09 7.92 0.76
CA GLY A 78 1.55 8.01 0.74
C GLY A 78 2.12 7.69 -0.65
N SER A 79 2.91 6.61 -0.74
CA SER A 79 3.45 6.17 -2.02
C SER A 79 2.46 5.39 -2.89
N GLY A 80 1.39 4.85 -2.30
CA GLY A 80 0.44 3.94 -2.95
C GLY A 80 0.77 2.45 -2.79
N TYR A 81 1.85 2.08 -2.10
CA TYR A 81 2.25 0.67 -1.96
C TYR A 81 1.24 -0.16 -1.17
N GLN A 82 0.83 0.33 0.01
CA GLN A 82 -0.21 -0.32 0.81
C GLN A 82 -1.54 -0.36 0.05
N THR A 83 -1.89 0.72 -0.66
CA THR A 83 -3.06 0.79 -1.54
C THR A 83 -3.05 -0.32 -2.60
N ALA A 84 -1.92 -0.57 -3.24
CA ALA A 84 -1.77 -1.67 -4.21
C ALA A 84 -1.96 -3.04 -3.55
N VAL A 85 -1.38 -3.24 -2.36
CA VAL A 85 -1.51 -4.50 -1.59
C VAL A 85 -2.97 -4.76 -1.21
N LEU A 86 -3.69 -3.74 -0.76
CA LEU A 86 -5.13 -3.83 -0.49
C LEU A 86 -5.92 -4.09 -1.78
N GLY A 87 -5.55 -3.44 -2.89
CA GLY A 87 -6.21 -3.62 -4.19
C GLY A 87 -6.13 -5.06 -4.72
N ALA A 88 -5.06 -5.79 -4.40
CA ALA A 88 -4.92 -7.20 -4.73
C ALA A 88 -5.79 -8.13 -3.87
N LEU A 89 -6.33 -7.65 -2.75
CA LEU A 89 -6.98 -8.48 -1.72
C LEU A 89 -8.43 -8.10 -1.42
N ALA A 90 -8.87 -6.90 -1.82
CA ALA A 90 -10.22 -6.39 -1.62
C ALA A 90 -10.96 -6.17 -2.94
N ARG A 91 -12.29 -6.03 -2.88
CA ARG A 91 -13.10 -5.68 -4.06
C ARG A 91 -12.82 -4.26 -4.53
N ARG A 92 -12.71 -3.32 -3.59
CA ARG A 92 -12.54 -1.89 -3.84
C ARG A 92 -11.75 -1.24 -2.71
N VAL A 93 -10.82 -0.35 -3.06
CA VAL A 93 -10.07 0.47 -2.10
C VAL A 93 -10.31 1.94 -2.38
N CYS A 94 -10.77 2.66 -1.38
CA CYS A 94 -10.83 4.12 -1.39
C CYS A 94 -9.72 4.63 -0.48
N SER A 95 -8.78 5.40 -1.01
CA SER A 95 -7.60 5.89 -0.28
C SER A 95 -7.59 7.42 -0.23
N ILE A 96 -7.31 7.98 0.95
CA ILE A 96 -7.24 9.44 1.15
C ILE A 96 -5.80 9.87 1.44
N GLU A 97 -5.34 10.91 0.76
CA GLU A 97 -4.04 11.54 1.01
C GLU A 97 -4.21 13.04 1.18
N ARG A 98 -3.50 13.64 2.15
CA ARG A 98 -3.59 15.09 2.40
C ARG A 98 -2.66 15.89 1.47
N LEU A 99 -1.58 15.28 0.98
CA LEU A 99 -0.53 15.92 0.19
C LEU A 99 -0.77 15.66 -1.31
N PRO A 100 -1.17 16.69 -2.10
CA PRO A 100 -1.57 16.51 -3.51
C PRO A 100 -0.51 15.83 -4.38
N ARG A 101 0.77 16.16 -4.19
CA ARG A 101 1.90 15.59 -4.94
C ARG A 101 2.08 14.09 -4.70
N LEU A 102 1.90 13.64 -3.45
CA LEU A 102 1.95 12.21 -3.13
C LEU A 102 0.78 11.47 -3.76
N ALA A 103 -0.42 12.04 -3.66
CA ALA A 103 -1.62 11.48 -4.27
C ALA A 103 -1.49 11.33 -5.80
N GLU A 104 -0.96 12.35 -6.47
CA GLU A 104 -0.71 12.32 -7.92
C GLU A 104 0.30 11.24 -8.31
N ARG A 105 1.44 11.17 -7.63
CA ARG A 105 2.45 10.13 -7.91
C ARG A 105 1.91 8.72 -7.64
N ALA A 106 1.17 8.54 -6.53
CA ALA A 106 0.56 7.25 -6.20
C ALA A 106 -0.42 6.82 -7.31
N ARG A 107 -1.28 7.72 -7.80
CA ARG A 107 -2.18 7.45 -8.93
C ARG A 107 -1.41 7.00 -10.17
N ALA A 108 -0.39 7.74 -10.58
CA ALA A 108 0.41 7.41 -11.76
C ALA A 108 1.08 6.03 -11.64
N THR A 109 1.67 5.71 -10.47
CA THR A 109 2.27 4.40 -10.23
C THR A 109 1.22 3.28 -10.28
N LEU A 110 0.08 3.44 -9.59
CA LEU A 110 -1.00 2.44 -9.56
C LEU A 110 -1.61 2.20 -10.94
N GLU A 111 -1.82 3.25 -11.73
CA GLU A 111 -2.29 3.17 -13.11
C GLU A 111 -1.28 2.43 -14.00
N SER A 112 0.01 2.75 -13.89
CA SER A 112 1.08 2.07 -14.65
C SER A 112 1.19 0.58 -14.32
N LEU A 113 0.74 0.17 -13.13
CA LEU A 113 0.70 -1.22 -12.67
C LEU A 113 -0.65 -1.90 -12.97
N GLY A 114 -1.60 -1.20 -13.57
CA GLY A 114 -2.92 -1.73 -13.92
C GLY A 114 -3.83 -2.00 -12.72
N VAL A 115 -3.61 -1.31 -11.59
CA VAL A 115 -4.45 -1.47 -10.39
C VAL A 115 -5.75 -0.67 -10.59
N GLY A 116 -6.79 -1.31 -11.11
CA GLY A 116 -8.03 -0.64 -11.55
C GLY A 116 -9.13 -0.49 -10.50
N ASN A 117 -9.01 -1.09 -9.32
CA ASN A 117 -10.03 -1.08 -8.27
C ASN A 117 -9.68 -0.16 -7.08
N VAL A 118 -8.89 0.88 -7.34
CA VAL A 118 -8.44 1.85 -6.34
C VAL A 118 -8.89 3.27 -6.73
N TRP A 119 -9.36 4.02 -5.74
CA TRP A 119 -9.77 5.41 -5.91
C TRP A 119 -9.02 6.27 -4.90
N ILE A 120 -8.27 7.26 -5.39
CA ILE A 120 -7.48 8.16 -4.54
C ILE A 120 -8.14 9.54 -4.53
N ARG A 121 -8.37 10.10 -3.33
CA ARG A 121 -8.84 11.46 -3.13
C ARG A 121 -7.85 12.28 -2.31
N VAL A 122 -7.67 13.54 -2.70
CA VAL A 122 -6.96 14.50 -1.86
C VAL A 122 -7.91 15.02 -0.78
N GLY A 123 -7.57 14.87 0.49
CA GLY A 123 -8.43 15.33 1.58
C GLY A 123 -7.92 15.03 2.98
N ASN A 124 -8.69 15.47 3.98
CA ASN A 124 -8.39 15.18 5.38
C ASN A 124 -8.91 13.78 5.75
N GLY A 125 -7.98 12.85 5.95
CA GLY A 125 -8.31 11.47 6.33
C GLY A 125 -9.04 11.32 7.67
N ALA A 126 -8.92 12.29 8.59
CA ALA A 126 -9.65 12.27 9.86
C ALA A 126 -11.17 12.35 9.69
N LEU A 127 -11.64 12.84 8.54
CA LEU A 127 -13.06 12.92 8.20
C LEU A 127 -13.59 11.65 7.50
N GLY A 128 -12.70 10.68 7.22
CA GLY A 128 -13.03 9.52 6.42
C GLY A 128 -13.50 9.89 5.01
N TRP A 129 -14.26 9.00 4.36
CA TRP A 129 -14.88 9.24 3.05
C TRP A 129 -16.38 8.94 3.07
N PRO A 130 -17.22 9.87 3.59
CA PRO A 130 -18.65 9.62 3.77
C PRO A 130 -19.39 9.22 2.49
N ASP A 131 -19.05 9.82 1.34
CA ASP A 131 -19.67 9.49 0.04
C ASP A 131 -19.34 8.07 -0.44
N GLU A 132 -18.34 7.44 0.17
CA GLU A 132 -17.88 6.09 -0.14
C GLU A 132 -18.02 5.15 1.08
N ALA A 133 -18.76 5.56 2.12
CA ALA A 133 -19.09 4.70 3.26
C ALA A 133 -20.16 3.66 2.90
#